data_AF-A0A1J5KKF2-F1
#
_entry.id   AF-A0A1J5KKF2-F1
#
_cell.length_a   1.000
_cell.length_b   1.000
_cell.length_c   1.000
_cell.angle_alpha   90.00
_cell.angle_beta   90.00
_cell.angle_gamma   90.00
#
_symmetry.space_group_name_H-M   'P 1'
#
loop_
_entity.id
_entity.type
_entity.pdbx_description
1 polymer ?
#
loop_
_entity_poly.entity_id
_entity_poly.type
_entity_poly.pdbx_seq_one_letter_code
_entity_poly.pdbx_strand_id
1 'polypeptide(L)'
;MSTTPIFTFSKNANISNWRIVDDVVMGGKSNGTFSLNNNGYGEFSGKISLENNGGFSSVRYNMKTIAVKATSKIIVKLKGDGKTYQLRIKANTNDRHSYIKPFTTSGEWQTISIDLNAMYPTFRGKTLDIPNFDKTSIEELAFLIGNKKEEQFKLLIESISLE
;
A
#
# COMPACT_ATOMS: atom_id res chain seq x y z
N MET A 1 -21.46 5.02 -11.19
CA MET A 1 -20.05 5.06 -11.63
C MET A 1 -19.55 3.63 -11.73
N SER A 2 -18.77 3.28 -12.74
CA SER A 2 -18.27 1.92 -12.97
C SER A 2 -16.95 1.72 -12.22
N THR A 3 -16.85 0.68 -11.40
CA THR A 3 -15.58 0.30 -10.76
C THR A 3 -14.85 -0.76 -11.60
N THR A 4 -13.54 -0.59 -11.77
CA THR A 4 -12.68 -1.54 -12.47
C THR A 4 -11.80 -2.28 -11.45
N PRO A 5 -11.88 -3.61 -11.33
CA PRO A 5 -11.04 -4.37 -10.40
C PRO A 5 -9.55 -4.21 -10.70
N ILE A 6 -8.74 -3.91 -9.69
CA ILE A 6 -7.27 -3.96 -9.76
C ILE A 6 -6.79 -5.31 -9.23
N PHE A 7 -7.28 -5.71 -8.06
CA PHE A 7 -6.99 -7.02 -7.48
C PHE A 7 -8.11 -7.45 -6.54
N THR A 8 -8.55 -8.70 -6.67
CA THR A 8 -9.51 -9.31 -5.74
C THR A 8 -8.86 -10.55 -5.14
N PHE A 9 -8.74 -10.59 -3.82
CA PHE A 9 -8.16 -11.73 -3.11
C PHE A 9 -9.19 -12.86 -3.02
N SER A 10 -8.70 -14.08 -3.16
CA SER A 10 -9.43 -15.33 -2.95
C SER A 10 -8.42 -16.43 -2.62
N LYS A 11 -8.89 -17.60 -2.17
CA LYS A 11 -8.01 -18.73 -1.80
C LYS A 11 -7.03 -19.16 -2.89
N ASN A 12 -7.38 -18.93 -4.16
CA ASN A 12 -6.57 -19.31 -5.32
C ASN A 12 -6.01 -18.09 -6.07
N ALA A 13 -6.08 -16.89 -5.49
CA ALA A 13 -5.56 -15.69 -6.13
C ALA A 13 -4.04 -15.80 -6.32
N ASN A 14 -3.54 -15.46 -7.51
CA ASN A 14 -2.11 -15.44 -7.75
C ASN A 14 -1.48 -14.19 -7.11
N ILE A 15 -0.78 -14.38 -5.99
CA ILE A 15 -0.08 -13.32 -5.27
C ILE A 15 1.42 -13.21 -5.62
N SER A 16 1.92 -13.90 -6.65
CA SER A 16 3.36 -13.93 -7.00
C SER A 16 3.98 -12.57 -7.30
N ASN A 17 3.16 -11.60 -7.71
CA ASN A 17 3.59 -10.24 -8.03
C ASN A 17 3.58 -9.30 -6.81
N TRP A 18 3.19 -9.81 -5.64
CA TRP A 18 3.28 -9.10 -4.37
C TRP A 18 4.63 -9.40 -3.71
N ARG A 19 5.31 -8.37 -3.21
CA ARG A 19 6.61 -8.51 -2.54
C ARG A 19 6.71 -7.64 -1.30
N ILE A 20 7.37 -8.16 -0.29
CA ILE A 20 7.74 -7.40 0.91
C ILE A 20 8.99 -6.56 0.64
N VAL A 21 8.99 -5.34 1.15
CA VAL A 21 10.14 -4.46 1.22
C VAL A 21 10.20 -3.87 2.62
N ASP A 22 11.16 -4.32 3.40
CA ASP A 22 11.42 -3.87 4.77
C ASP A 22 12.67 -2.99 4.84
N ASP A 23 12.93 -2.43 6.02
CA ASP A 23 14.07 -1.55 6.34
C ASP A 23 15.43 -2.28 6.47
N VAL A 24 15.45 -3.61 6.29
CA VAL A 24 16.65 -4.45 6.40
C VAL A 24 17.81 -4.03 5.49
N VAL A 25 17.55 -3.39 4.35
CA VAL A 25 18.59 -2.87 3.45
C VAL A 25 19.48 -1.82 4.13
N MET A 26 18.93 -1.10 5.12
CA MET A 26 19.65 -0.11 5.91
C MET A 26 20.11 -0.67 7.28
N GLY A 27 19.99 -2.00 7.48
CA GLY A 27 20.28 -2.67 8.75
C GLY A 27 19.10 -2.72 9.72
N GLY A 28 17.93 -2.20 9.36
CA GLY A 28 16.72 -2.27 10.17
C GLY A 28 16.27 -3.71 10.47
N LYS A 29 15.43 -3.87 11.49
CA LYS A 29 14.95 -5.17 11.95
C LYS A 29 13.43 -5.34 11.87
N SER A 30 12.75 -4.51 11.08
CA SER A 30 11.34 -4.74 10.79
C SER A 30 11.20 -6.01 9.94
N ASN A 31 10.13 -6.77 10.19
CA ASN A 31 9.86 -8.00 9.45
C ASN A 31 8.38 -8.07 9.09
N GLY A 32 8.09 -7.89 7.81
CA GLY A 32 6.78 -8.06 7.22
C GLY A 32 6.64 -9.40 6.49
N THR A 33 5.42 -9.89 6.41
CA THR A 33 5.03 -11.06 5.63
C THR A 33 3.76 -10.77 4.85
N PHE A 34 3.62 -11.42 3.70
CA PHE A 34 2.42 -11.33 2.89
C PHE A 34 1.99 -12.70 2.39
N SER A 35 0.74 -13.07 2.65
CA SER A 35 0.17 -14.36 2.24
C SER A 35 -1.34 -14.27 2.05
N LEU A 36 -1.93 -15.34 1.50
CA LEU A 36 -3.37 -15.55 1.58
C LEU A 36 -3.70 -16.26 2.89
N ASN A 37 -4.65 -15.73 3.66
CA ASN A 37 -5.11 -16.42 4.86
C ASN A 37 -6.19 -17.46 4.55
N ASN A 38 -6.63 -18.20 5.57
CA ASN A 38 -7.62 -19.28 5.43
C ASN A 38 -8.97 -18.84 4.86
N ASN A 39 -9.30 -17.55 4.95
CA ASN A 39 -10.52 -16.97 4.41
C ASN A 39 -10.34 -16.47 2.97
N GLY A 40 -9.11 -16.51 2.43
CA GLY A 40 -8.76 -16.05 1.09
C GLY A 40 -8.48 -14.55 0.99
N TYR A 41 -8.24 -13.86 2.11
CA TYR A 41 -7.85 -12.45 2.12
C TYR A 41 -6.32 -12.31 2.02
N GLY A 42 -5.85 -11.23 1.39
CA GLY A 42 -4.45 -10.84 1.45
C GLY A 42 -4.12 -10.36 2.86
N GLU A 43 -3.21 -11.04 3.55
CA GLU A 43 -2.79 -10.72 4.90
C GLU A 43 -1.37 -10.14 4.88
N PHE A 44 -1.28 -8.82 5.11
CA PHE A 44 -0.01 -8.14 5.34
C PHE A 44 0.19 -7.96 6.84
N SER A 45 1.15 -8.67 7.42
CA SER A 45 1.37 -8.65 8.87
C SER A 45 2.84 -8.80 9.25
N GLY A 46 3.19 -8.39 10.46
CA GLY A 46 4.58 -8.43 10.90
C GLY A 46 4.85 -7.62 12.17
N LYS A 47 6.12 -7.32 12.39
CA LYS A 47 6.60 -6.46 13.49
C LYS A 47 7.45 -5.32 12.95
N ILE A 48 7.19 -4.11 13.45
CA ILE A 48 8.04 -2.94 13.25
C ILE A 48 9.06 -2.85 14.39
N SER A 49 10.31 -2.59 14.03
CA SER A 49 11.41 -2.32 14.96
C SER A 49 12.05 -0.98 14.60
N LEU A 50 12.44 -0.21 15.62
CA LEU A 50 13.19 1.05 15.45
C LEU A 50 14.70 0.84 15.59
N GLU A 51 15.13 -0.39 15.83
CA GLU A 51 16.55 -0.75 15.85
C GLU A 51 17.23 -0.37 14.53
N ASN A 52 18.47 0.08 14.63
CA ASN A 52 19.30 0.49 13.48
C ASN A 52 18.68 1.59 12.61
N ASN A 53 17.92 2.52 13.22
CA ASN A 53 17.20 3.58 12.53
C ASN A 53 16.18 3.06 11.49
N GLY A 54 15.67 1.85 11.72
CA GLY A 54 14.56 1.29 10.96
C GLY A 54 13.22 1.94 11.30
N GLY A 55 12.16 1.19 11.04
CA GLY A 55 10.80 1.53 11.43
C GLY A 55 9.79 1.47 10.30
N PHE A 56 9.97 0.61 9.28
CA PHE A 56 8.92 0.40 8.29
C PHE A 56 8.88 -1.01 7.70
N SER A 57 7.68 -1.39 7.26
CA SER A 57 7.44 -2.55 6.40
C SER A 57 6.47 -2.16 5.30
N SER A 58 6.68 -2.69 4.09
CA SER A 58 5.84 -2.42 2.93
C SER A 58 5.57 -3.68 2.13
N VAL A 59 4.33 -3.82 1.66
CA VAL A 59 3.97 -4.81 0.63
C VAL A 59 3.65 -4.08 -0.67
N ARG A 60 4.27 -4.51 -1.77
CA ARG A 60 4.16 -3.87 -3.09
C ARG A 60 3.61 -4.84 -4.13
N TYR A 61 2.68 -4.36 -4.94
CA TYR A 61 2.09 -5.07 -6.07
C TYR A 61 2.49 -4.37 -7.37
N ASN A 62 3.34 -5.02 -8.16
CA ASN A 62 3.61 -4.59 -9.53
C ASN A 62 2.50 -5.15 -10.42
N MET A 63 1.73 -4.25 -11.01
CA MET A 63 0.59 -4.60 -11.84
C MET A 63 0.84 -4.25 -13.30
N LYS A 64 0.00 -4.80 -14.19
CA LYS A 64 -0.05 -4.29 -15.56
C LYS A 64 -0.40 -2.81 -15.51
N THR A 65 0.12 -2.02 -16.44
CA THR A 65 -0.21 -0.61 -16.55
C THR A 65 -1.72 -0.44 -16.72
N ILE A 66 -2.34 0.31 -15.80
CA ILE A 66 -3.78 0.63 -15.84
C ILE A 66 -3.91 2.12 -16.16
N ALA A 67 -4.77 2.45 -17.13
CA ALA A 67 -5.11 3.83 -17.44
C ALA A 67 -6.00 4.41 -16.34
N VAL A 68 -5.69 5.63 -15.91
CA VAL A 68 -6.43 6.36 -14.87
C VAL A 68 -6.65 7.81 -15.30
N LYS A 69 -7.59 8.49 -14.65
CA LYS A 69 -7.69 9.95 -14.69
C LYS A 69 -7.16 10.50 -13.37
N ALA A 70 -6.69 11.74 -13.36
CA ALA A 70 -6.30 12.40 -12.10
C ALA A 70 -7.47 12.48 -11.10
N THR A 71 -8.72 12.48 -11.58
CA THR A 71 -9.95 12.46 -10.78
C THR A 71 -10.40 11.07 -10.35
N SER A 72 -9.71 10.00 -10.79
CA SER A 72 -10.03 8.64 -10.39
C SER A 72 -9.77 8.42 -8.90
N LYS A 73 -10.38 7.38 -8.36
CA LYS A 73 -10.22 6.98 -6.96
C LYS A 73 -9.76 5.54 -6.86
N ILE A 74 -8.90 5.26 -5.89
CA ILE A 74 -8.64 3.88 -5.48
C ILE A 74 -9.58 3.55 -4.32
N ILE A 75 -10.35 2.48 -4.50
CA ILE A 75 -11.24 1.92 -3.49
C ILE A 75 -10.59 0.65 -2.95
N VAL A 76 -10.48 0.55 -1.63
CA VAL A 76 -9.91 -0.63 -0.96
C VAL A 76 -10.85 -1.11 0.13
N LYS A 77 -11.26 -2.38 0.07
CA LYS A 77 -11.98 -3.04 1.16
C LYS A 77 -10.99 -3.83 2.00
N LEU A 78 -10.86 -3.44 3.26
CA LEU A 78 -9.82 -3.93 4.18
C LEU A 78 -10.32 -4.00 5.63
N LYS A 79 -9.61 -4.77 6.46
CA LYS A 79 -9.72 -4.76 7.93
C LYS A 79 -8.31 -4.59 8.50
N GLY A 80 -8.07 -3.45 9.13
CA GLY A 80 -6.80 -3.17 9.81
C GLY A 80 -6.92 -3.30 11.32
N ASP A 81 -5.92 -2.78 12.02
CA ASP A 81 -5.65 -3.01 13.44
C ASP A 81 -5.60 -1.72 14.27
N GLY A 82 -6.33 -0.69 13.83
CA GLY A 82 -6.39 0.62 14.46
C GLY A 82 -5.26 1.57 14.05
N LYS A 83 -4.26 1.10 13.29
CA LYS A 83 -3.07 1.88 12.95
C LYS A 83 -3.25 2.69 11.67
N THR A 84 -2.37 3.66 11.48
CA THR A 84 -2.25 4.44 10.25
C THR A 84 -1.28 3.77 9.29
N TYR A 85 -1.77 3.50 8.09
CA TYR A 85 -1.01 2.98 6.96
C TYR A 85 -0.91 4.04 5.87
N GLN A 86 -0.07 3.79 4.88
CA GLN A 86 0.01 4.58 3.67
C GLN A 86 -0.37 3.72 2.47
N LEU A 87 -1.31 4.20 1.67
CA LEU A 87 -1.45 3.72 0.30
C LEU A 87 -0.45 4.48 -0.56
N ARG A 88 0.27 3.77 -1.41
CA ARG A 88 1.29 4.33 -2.31
C ARG A 88 1.03 3.86 -3.73
N ILE A 89 1.29 4.73 -4.70
CA ILE A 89 1.26 4.39 -6.11
C ILE A 89 2.47 4.93 -6.85
N LYS A 90 2.76 4.33 -8.00
CA LYS A 90 3.65 4.88 -9.02
C LYS A 90 2.99 4.88 -10.38
N ALA A 91 3.27 5.92 -11.15
CA ALA A 91 2.93 5.98 -12.57
C ALA A 91 3.88 5.12 -13.41
N ASN A 92 5.17 5.09 -13.05
CA ASN A 92 6.17 4.20 -13.63
C ASN A 92 6.90 3.44 -12.51
N THR A 93 7.03 2.12 -12.63
CA THR A 93 7.73 1.30 -11.61
C THR A 93 9.18 1.73 -11.36
N ASN A 94 9.84 2.32 -12.37
CA ASN A 94 11.22 2.82 -12.31
C ASN A 94 11.35 4.19 -11.61
N ASP A 95 10.24 4.87 -11.32
CA ASP A 95 10.29 6.16 -10.62
C ASP A 95 10.90 5.98 -9.23
N ARG A 96 11.76 6.91 -8.83
CA ARG A 96 12.38 6.87 -7.50
C ARG A 96 11.36 7.16 -6.39
N HIS A 97 10.40 8.03 -6.68
CA HIS A 97 9.38 8.49 -5.74
C HIS A 97 8.08 7.68 -5.86
N SER A 98 7.23 7.79 -4.85
CA SER A 98 5.85 7.30 -4.89
C SER A 98 4.92 8.44 -4.54
N TYR A 99 3.72 8.45 -5.11
CA TYR A 99 2.64 9.28 -4.61
C TYR A 99 1.95 8.52 -3.48
N ILE A 100 1.68 9.19 -2.36
CA ILE A 100 1.16 8.53 -1.16
C ILE A 100 -0.06 9.23 -0.59
N LYS A 101 -0.89 8.47 0.11
CA LYS A 101 -1.93 8.97 0.99
C LYS A 101 -1.98 8.14 2.27
N PRO A 102 -1.81 8.76 3.46
CA PRO A 102 -2.07 8.09 4.71
C PRO A 102 -3.56 7.82 4.92
N PHE A 103 -3.90 6.70 5.56
CA PHE A 103 -5.25 6.37 6.02
C PHE A 103 -5.18 5.63 7.37
N THR A 104 -6.16 5.84 8.24
CA THR A 104 -6.25 5.18 9.54
C THR A 104 -7.26 4.04 9.46
N THR A 105 -6.93 2.92 10.12
CA THR A 105 -7.80 1.74 10.13
C THR A 105 -8.75 1.74 11.32
N SER A 106 -9.97 1.23 11.15
CA SER A 106 -11.00 1.23 12.20
C SER A 106 -10.92 0.07 13.18
N GLY A 107 -10.11 -0.95 12.89
CA GLY A 107 -10.16 -2.25 13.59
C GLY A 107 -11.24 -3.19 13.05
N GLU A 108 -12.14 -2.70 12.20
CA GLU A 108 -13.20 -3.47 11.56
C GLU A 108 -13.09 -3.45 10.03
N TRP A 109 -13.90 -4.29 9.38
CA TRP A 109 -14.03 -4.22 7.92
C TRP A 109 -14.58 -2.87 7.51
N GLN A 110 -13.88 -2.23 6.57
CA GLN A 110 -14.23 -0.93 6.05
C GLN A 110 -13.80 -0.80 4.59
N THR A 111 -14.39 0.16 3.91
CA THR A 111 -13.99 0.57 2.57
C THR A 111 -13.39 1.96 2.65
N ILE A 112 -12.13 2.09 2.25
CA ILE A 112 -11.49 3.40 2.08
C ILE A 112 -11.57 3.82 0.62
N SER A 113 -11.70 5.12 0.39
CA SER A 113 -11.67 5.74 -0.94
C SER A 113 -10.60 6.84 -0.93
N ILE A 114 -9.65 6.76 -1.86
CA ILE A 114 -8.53 7.70 -1.96
C ILE A 114 -8.55 8.31 -3.36
N ASP A 115 -8.78 9.62 -3.42
CA ASP A 115 -8.66 10.40 -4.66
C ASP A 115 -7.19 10.44 -5.11
N LEU A 116 -6.94 10.13 -6.39
CA LEU A 116 -5.57 10.10 -6.92
C LEU A 116 -4.91 11.48 -6.85
N ASN A 117 -5.61 12.55 -7.25
CA ASN A 117 -5.10 13.94 -7.17
C ASN A 117 -4.74 14.42 -5.74
N ALA A 118 -5.17 13.71 -4.70
CA ALA A 118 -4.87 14.03 -3.32
C ALA A 118 -3.62 13.28 -2.79
N MET A 119 -3.01 12.42 -3.62
CA MET A 119 -1.79 11.69 -3.31
C MET A 119 -0.57 12.56 -3.62
N TYR A 120 0.25 12.82 -2.61
CA TYR A 120 1.42 13.71 -2.70
C TYR A 120 2.72 12.92 -2.88
N PRO A 121 3.71 13.48 -3.60
CA PRO A 121 4.95 12.79 -3.94
C PRO A 121 5.89 12.70 -2.74
N THR A 122 6.43 11.50 -2.47
CA THR A 122 7.45 11.28 -1.45
C THR A 122 8.60 10.40 -1.94
N PHE A 123 9.80 10.70 -1.47
CA PHE A 123 10.98 9.87 -1.65
C PHE A 123 11.72 9.72 -0.32
N ARG A 124 11.92 8.48 0.14
CA ARG A 124 12.62 8.17 1.40
C ARG A 124 12.12 9.01 2.60
N GLY A 125 10.80 9.12 2.73
CA GLY A 125 10.15 9.85 3.83
C GLY A 125 10.13 11.38 3.69
N LYS A 126 10.70 11.94 2.63
CA LYS A 126 10.63 13.39 2.33
C LYS A 126 9.59 13.66 1.26
N THR A 127 8.72 14.65 1.51
CA THR A 127 7.83 15.20 0.48
C THR A 127 8.67 15.93 -0.56
N LEU A 128 8.33 15.77 -1.84
CA LEU A 128 9.00 16.43 -2.95
C LEU A 128 8.25 17.70 -3.36
N ASP A 129 8.98 18.67 -3.89
CA ASP A 129 8.43 19.90 -4.48
C ASP A 129 8.08 19.66 -5.96
N ILE A 130 7.14 18.74 -6.19
CA ILE A 130 6.51 18.48 -7.49
C ILE A 130 5.00 18.35 -7.27
N PRO A 131 4.16 18.46 -8.32
CA PRO A 131 2.72 18.34 -8.17
C PRO A 131 2.28 17.02 -7.52
N ASN A 132 1.07 17.01 -6.94
CA ASN A 132 0.37 15.77 -6.62
C ASN A 132 0.13 14.93 -7.89
N PHE A 133 -0.35 13.70 -7.70
CA PHE A 133 -0.54 12.78 -8.83
C PHE A 133 -1.45 13.41 -9.92
N ASP A 134 -0.86 13.59 -11.11
CA ASP A 134 -1.47 14.20 -12.30
C ASP A 134 -1.31 13.30 -13.54
N LYS A 135 -0.95 12.03 -13.34
CA LYS A 135 -0.61 11.10 -14.42
C LYS A 135 -1.84 10.37 -14.96
N THR A 136 -1.68 9.76 -16.12
CA THR A 136 -2.73 9.04 -16.86
C THR A 136 -2.65 7.53 -16.71
N SER A 137 -1.67 7.01 -15.95
CA SER A 137 -1.53 5.59 -15.68
C SER A 137 -0.87 5.31 -14.33
N ILE A 138 -1.06 4.08 -13.85
CA ILE A 138 -0.38 3.53 -12.67
C ILE A 138 0.13 2.11 -12.95
N GLU A 139 1.27 1.75 -12.34
CA GLU A 139 1.96 0.47 -12.53
C GLU A 139 2.34 -0.24 -11.23
N GLU A 140 2.36 0.47 -10.11
CA GLU A 140 2.63 -0.10 -8.79
C GLU A 140 1.62 0.43 -7.78
N LEU A 141 1.14 -0.45 -6.91
CA LEU A 141 0.39 -0.12 -5.70
C LEU A 141 1.11 -0.73 -4.50
N ALA A 142 1.18 -0.02 -3.39
CA ALA A 142 1.76 -0.56 -2.17
C ALA A 142 1.03 -0.09 -0.91
N PHE A 143 1.08 -0.94 0.12
CA PHE A 143 0.77 -0.54 1.48
C PHE A 143 2.07 -0.43 2.26
N LEU A 144 2.17 0.58 3.11
CA LEU A 144 3.31 0.76 4.01
C LEU A 144 2.81 1.11 5.41
N ILE A 145 3.40 0.48 6.41
CA ILE A 145 3.35 0.93 7.80
C ILE A 145 4.74 1.43 8.19
N GLY A 146 4.80 2.60 8.80
CA GLY A 146 6.04 3.24 9.19
C GLY A 146 5.76 4.47 10.05
N ASN A 147 5.26 4.21 11.26
CA ASN A 147 4.70 5.20 12.16
C ASN A 147 5.63 5.56 13.34
N LYS A 148 6.92 5.20 13.23
CA LYS A 148 7.97 5.45 14.24
C LYS A 148 7.64 4.86 15.62
N LYS A 149 6.96 3.72 15.64
CA LYS A 149 6.63 2.97 16.85
C LYS A 149 6.99 1.50 16.67
N GLU A 150 7.48 0.87 17.73
CA GLU A 150 7.71 -0.58 17.75
C GLU A 150 6.41 -1.29 18.09
N GLU A 151 5.87 -2.04 17.14
CA GLU A 151 4.60 -2.74 17.33
C GLU A 151 4.40 -3.86 16.31
N GLN A 152 3.48 -4.77 16.64
CA GLN A 152 2.95 -5.73 15.69
C GLN A 152 1.86 -5.08 14.86
N PHE A 153 1.76 -5.49 13.60
CA PHE A 153 0.73 -4.99 12.71
C PHE A 153 0.05 -6.10 11.90
N LYS A 154 -1.20 -5.84 11.52
CA LYS A 154 -1.97 -6.71 10.62
C LYS A 154 -2.97 -5.91 9.81
N LEU A 155 -2.90 -6.10 8.49
CA LEU A 155 -3.82 -5.54 7.52
C LEU A 155 -4.35 -6.67 6.62
N LEU A 156 -5.65 -6.93 6.71
CA LEU A 156 -6.37 -7.83 5.82
C LEU A 156 -6.96 -7.03 4.66
N ILE A 157 -6.79 -7.53 3.44
CA ILE A 157 -7.26 -6.88 2.22
C ILE A 157 -8.14 -7.87 1.47
N GLU A 158 -9.37 -7.47 1.17
CA GLU A 158 -10.29 -8.27 0.37
C GLU A 158 -10.20 -7.89 -1.11
N SER A 159 -10.22 -6.59 -1.42
CA SER A 159 -10.22 -6.12 -2.80
C SER A 159 -9.69 -4.70 -2.95
N ILE A 160 -9.20 -4.42 -4.15
CA ILE A 160 -8.71 -3.13 -4.62
C ILE A 160 -9.35 -2.88 -5.99
N SER A 161 -9.95 -1.72 -6.18
CA SER A 161 -10.56 -1.30 -7.45
C SER A 161 -10.30 0.17 -7.75
N LEU A 162 -10.47 0.53 -9.01
CA LEU A 162 -10.44 1.89 -9.53
C LEU A 162 -11.86 2.37 -9.78
N GLU A 163 -12.18 3.59 -9.38
CA GLU A 163 -13.42 4.32 -9.72
C GLU A 163 -13.11 5.55 -10.59
#